data_AF-A0A4Z0ENK0-F1
#
_entry.id   AF-A0A4Z0ENK0-F1
#
_cell.length_a   1.000
_cell.length_b   1.000
_cell.length_c   1.000
_cell.angle_alpha   90.00
_cell.angle_beta   90.00
_cell.angle_gamma   90.00
#
_symmetry.space_group_name_H-M   'P 1'
#
loop_
_entity.id
_entity.type
_entity.pdbx_description
1 polymer ?
#
loop_
_entity_poly.entity_id
_entity_poly.type
_entity_poly.pdbx_seq_one_letter_code
_entity_poly.pdbx_strand_id
1 'polypeptide(L)'
;MSMGLTRHQAAAAPKVFQLKHRLGEATVIKLLVVVLKCFCDSVRVPDKLSAAELIETAEVLAATYTHDSIKDIMLALKEARVGGYKFYQSVDAGKVFDIVSSYFEKKVDWLNSQHLDTKARSTSAEHSAVAQLVAAGAAVGGIGQRLDPTHPNHDSLRRKLTITNGKARRGLITPEQAEQQRQQVQQANQRKARTDWQPHAAAQRRIESRNTTEDRRLLAKYSQPNQ
;
A
#
# COMPACT_ATOMS: atom_id res chain seq x y z
N MET A 1 -13.91 1.30 -26.39
CA MET A 1 -13.60 1.59 -24.98
C MET A 1 -14.52 2.70 -24.50
N SER A 2 -15.55 2.40 -23.70
CA SER A 2 -16.38 3.44 -23.09
C SER A 2 -15.56 4.11 -22.00
N MET A 3 -15.04 5.31 -22.29
CA MET A 3 -14.54 6.28 -21.30
C MET A 3 -15.73 6.72 -20.41
N GLY A 4 -16.19 5.82 -19.55
CA GLY A 4 -17.40 5.99 -18.76
C GLY A 4 -17.07 6.41 -17.34
N LEU A 5 -17.87 7.33 -16.79
CA LEU A 5 -17.92 7.66 -15.37
C LEU A 5 -18.14 6.38 -14.53
N THR A 6 -17.18 6.04 -13.66
CA THR A 6 -17.23 4.88 -12.75
C THR A 6 -17.28 5.29 -11.27
N ARG A 7 -17.69 4.38 -10.38
CA ARG A 7 -17.71 4.62 -8.93
C ARG A 7 -16.35 5.00 -8.36
N HIS A 8 -15.26 4.39 -8.84
CA HIS A 8 -13.90 4.77 -8.47
C HIS A 8 -13.55 6.21 -8.88
N GLN A 9 -13.89 6.60 -10.11
CA GLN A 9 -13.62 7.95 -10.61
C GLN A 9 -14.45 9.02 -9.88
N ALA A 10 -15.69 8.69 -9.51
CA ALA A 10 -16.56 9.56 -8.72
C ALA A 10 -16.03 9.69 -7.28
N ALA A 11 -15.63 8.59 -6.64
CA ALA A 11 -15.07 8.60 -5.30
C ALA A 11 -13.80 9.47 -5.18
N ALA A 12 -12.92 9.42 -6.19
CA ALA A 12 -11.68 10.20 -6.25
C ALA A 12 -11.87 11.66 -6.72
N ALA A 13 -13.08 12.04 -7.15
CA ALA A 13 -13.33 13.39 -7.65
C ALA A 13 -13.40 14.44 -6.52
N PRO A 14 -13.13 15.71 -6.82
CA PRO A 14 -13.25 16.80 -5.85
C PRO A 14 -14.65 16.87 -5.24
N LYS A 15 -14.72 17.07 -3.93
CA LYS A 15 -15.98 17.14 -3.19
C LYS A 15 -16.64 18.50 -3.40
N VAL A 16 -17.97 18.57 -3.22
CA VAL A 16 -18.75 19.81 -3.38
C VAL A 16 -18.17 20.93 -2.53
N PHE A 17 -17.80 20.69 -1.27
CA PHE A 17 -17.22 21.73 -0.40
C PHE A 17 -15.87 22.27 -0.95
N GLN A 18 -15.03 21.39 -1.51
CA GLN A 18 -13.75 21.77 -2.11
C GLN A 18 -13.98 22.62 -3.36
N LEU A 19 -14.99 22.26 -4.16
CA LEU A 19 -15.37 23.03 -5.35
C LEU A 19 -15.98 24.38 -4.98
N LYS A 20 -16.79 24.46 -3.91
CA LYS A 20 -17.32 25.74 -3.40
C LYS A 20 -16.19 26.70 -3.03
N HIS A 21 -15.17 26.22 -2.33
CA HIS A 21 -14.00 27.04 -1.98
C HIS A 21 -13.19 27.47 -3.22
N ARG A 22 -13.06 26.60 -4.24
CA ARG A 22 -12.21 26.87 -5.41
C ARG A 22 -12.89 27.73 -6.49
N LEU A 23 -14.19 27.51 -6.74
CA LEU A 23 -14.93 28.07 -7.88
C LEU A 23 -16.05 29.03 -7.46
N GLY A 24 -16.35 29.10 -6.17
CA GLY A 24 -17.49 29.82 -5.63
C GLY A 24 -18.78 29.00 -5.66
N GLU A 25 -19.64 29.26 -4.68
CA GLU A 25 -20.91 28.57 -4.50
C GLU A 25 -21.85 28.70 -5.70
N ALA A 26 -22.01 29.91 -6.23
CA ALA A 26 -22.87 30.16 -7.40
C ALA A 26 -22.47 29.32 -8.62
N THR A 27 -21.16 29.11 -8.84
CA THR A 27 -20.66 28.28 -9.94
C THR A 27 -20.99 26.81 -9.72
N VAL A 28 -20.85 26.31 -8.49
CA VAL A 28 -21.19 24.93 -8.14
C VAL A 28 -22.68 24.66 -8.33
N ILE A 29 -23.55 25.58 -7.89
CA ILE A 29 -25.00 25.49 -8.09
C ILE A 29 -25.32 25.44 -9.59
N LYS A 30 -24.73 26.35 -10.40
CA LYS A 30 -24.91 26.33 -11.86
C LYS A 30 -24.53 24.99 -12.50
N LEU A 31 -23.42 24.39 -12.07
CA LEU A 31 -23.00 23.08 -12.56
C LEU A 31 -24.03 21.99 -12.20
N LEU A 32 -24.55 22.00 -10.97
CA LEU A 32 -25.59 21.05 -10.55
C LEU A 32 -26.90 21.26 -11.31
N VAL A 33 -27.32 22.50 -11.54
CA VAL A 33 -28.50 22.82 -12.37
C VAL A 33 -28.36 22.25 -13.77
N VAL A 34 -27.19 22.40 -14.40
CA VAL A 34 -26.92 21.82 -15.73
C VAL A 34 -27.01 20.30 -15.69
N VAL A 35 -26.43 19.65 -14.68
CA VAL A 35 -26.50 18.18 -14.51
C VAL A 35 -27.96 17.72 -14.38
N LEU A 36 -28.75 18.37 -13.52
CA LEU A 36 -30.16 18.05 -13.32
C LEU A 36 -30.97 18.27 -14.60
N LYS A 37 -30.75 19.38 -15.30
CA LYS A 37 -31.42 19.66 -16.57
C LYS A 37 -31.13 18.59 -17.62
N CYS A 38 -29.86 18.22 -17.78
CA CYS A 38 -29.47 17.14 -18.69
C CYS A 38 -30.14 15.82 -18.33
N PHE A 39 -30.28 15.52 -17.03
CA PHE A 39 -30.99 14.32 -16.57
C PHE A 39 -32.49 14.39 -16.92
N CYS A 40 -33.19 15.47 -16.57
CA CYS A 40 -34.62 15.64 -16.89
C CYS A 40 -34.89 15.57 -18.41
N ASP A 41 -33.99 16.11 -19.23
CA ASP A 41 -34.09 15.99 -20.69
C ASP A 41 -33.91 14.56 -21.18
N SER A 42 -33.09 13.78 -20.49
CA SER A 42 -32.75 12.41 -20.87
C SER A 42 -33.82 11.37 -20.55
N VAL A 43 -34.69 11.65 -19.57
CA VAL A 43 -35.72 10.74 -19.04
C VAL A 43 -37.04 10.78 -19.83
N ARG A 44 -37.23 11.76 -20.71
CA ARG A 44 -38.40 11.89 -21.63
C ARG A 44 -39.78 11.76 -20.96
N VAL A 45 -39.93 12.27 -19.74
CA VAL A 45 -41.24 12.42 -19.07
C VAL A 45 -41.93 13.75 -19.47
N PRO A 46 -43.27 13.80 -19.46
CA PRO A 46 -44.02 15.03 -19.73
C PRO A 46 -43.86 16.05 -18.60
N ASP A 47 -44.03 15.63 -17.34
CA ASP A 47 -43.91 16.54 -16.19
C ASP A 47 -42.46 16.54 -15.68
N LYS A 48 -41.78 17.67 -15.88
CA LYS A 48 -40.39 17.89 -15.50
C LYS A 48 -40.30 19.02 -14.49
N LEU A 49 -39.25 18.99 -13.69
CA LEU A 49 -38.81 20.12 -12.87
C LEU A 49 -38.73 21.40 -13.71
N SER A 50 -39.42 22.43 -13.25
CA SER A 50 -39.32 23.79 -13.74
C SER A 50 -37.95 24.39 -13.45
N ALA A 51 -37.62 25.53 -14.08
CA ALA A 51 -36.34 26.19 -13.87
C ALA A 51 -36.11 26.59 -12.41
N ALA A 52 -37.15 27.04 -11.72
CA ALA A 52 -37.08 27.41 -10.30
C ALA A 52 -36.81 26.17 -9.43
N GLU A 53 -37.55 25.09 -9.65
CA GLU A 53 -37.38 23.84 -8.88
C GLU A 53 -36.00 23.21 -9.15
N LEU A 54 -35.45 23.33 -10.37
CA LEU A 54 -34.08 22.88 -10.67
C LEU A 54 -33.03 23.64 -9.86
N ILE A 55 -33.19 24.96 -9.72
CA ILE A 55 -32.27 25.81 -8.94
C ILE A 55 -32.37 25.44 -7.46
N GLU A 56 -33.58 25.38 -6.92
CA GLU A 56 -33.82 25.01 -5.51
C GLU A 56 -33.29 23.61 -5.20
N THR A 57 -33.59 22.63 -6.06
CA THR A 57 -33.07 21.26 -5.90
C THR A 57 -31.54 21.24 -5.94
N ALA A 58 -30.92 22.01 -6.83
CA ALA A 58 -29.46 22.10 -6.89
C ALA A 58 -28.84 22.74 -5.64
N GLU A 59 -29.47 23.78 -5.09
CA GLU A 59 -29.06 24.43 -3.84
C GLU A 59 -29.12 23.47 -2.67
N VAL A 60 -30.24 22.76 -2.52
CA VAL A 60 -30.42 21.77 -1.45
C VAL A 60 -29.43 20.60 -1.62
N LEU A 61 -29.21 20.10 -2.84
CA LEU A 61 -28.20 19.07 -3.08
C LEU A 61 -26.78 19.54 -2.69
N ALA A 62 -26.43 20.79 -3.03
CA ALA A 62 -25.12 21.36 -2.71
C ALA A 62 -24.91 21.59 -1.20
N ALA A 63 -25.99 21.83 -0.45
CA ALA A 63 -25.98 21.99 0.99
C ALA A 63 -25.97 20.65 1.74
N THR A 64 -26.73 19.66 1.26
CA THR A 64 -26.87 18.35 1.90
C THR A 64 -25.65 17.45 1.65
N TYR A 65 -25.19 17.34 0.40
CA TYR A 65 -24.16 16.38 0.00
C TYR A 65 -22.79 17.04 -0.17
N THR A 66 -22.36 17.79 0.84
CA THR A 66 -21.12 18.58 0.82
C THR A 66 -19.85 17.74 0.63
N HIS A 67 -19.83 16.52 1.18
CA HIS A 67 -18.69 15.61 1.20
C HIS A 67 -18.66 14.63 0.02
N ASP A 68 -19.66 14.68 -0.84
CA ASP A 68 -19.72 13.91 -2.08
C ASP A 68 -19.31 14.77 -3.27
N SER A 69 -19.04 14.12 -4.40
CA SER A 69 -18.64 14.83 -5.61
C SER A 69 -19.84 15.08 -6.53
N ILE A 70 -19.77 16.12 -7.37
CA ILE A 70 -20.75 16.31 -8.46
C ILE A 70 -20.78 15.09 -9.39
N LYS A 71 -19.63 14.43 -9.56
CA LYS A 71 -19.52 13.17 -10.32
C LYS A 71 -20.30 12.02 -9.70
N ASP A 72 -20.41 11.96 -8.37
CA ASP A 72 -21.26 10.99 -7.70
C ASP A 72 -22.74 11.24 -8.02
N ILE A 73 -23.18 12.50 -7.96
CA ILE A 73 -24.57 12.88 -8.31
C ILE A 73 -24.86 12.53 -9.77
N MET A 74 -23.94 12.85 -10.70
CA MET A 74 -24.07 12.46 -12.11
C MET A 74 -24.16 10.94 -12.28
N LEU A 75 -23.38 10.18 -11.51
CA LEU A 75 -23.39 8.72 -11.59
C LEU A 75 -24.69 8.14 -11.03
N ALA A 76 -25.21 8.67 -9.91
CA ALA A 76 -26.49 8.29 -9.35
C ALA A 76 -27.63 8.43 -10.36
N LEU A 77 -27.72 9.61 -11.00
CA LEU A 77 -28.73 9.90 -12.02
C LEU A 77 -28.59 9.01 -13.25
N LYS A 78 -27.35 8.74 -13.68
CA LYS A 78 -27.06 7.80 -14.77
C LYS A 78 -27.48 6.37 -14.42
N GLU A 79 -27.14 5.89 -13.22
CA GLU A 79 -27.51 4.56 -12.74
C GLU A 79 -29.03 4.42 -12.66
N ALA A 80 -29.77 5.43 -12.20
CA ALA A 80 -31.23 5.39 -12.21
C ALA A 80 -31.81 5.29 -13.61
N ARG A 81 -31.29 6.08 -14.57
CA ARG A 81 -31.75 6.05 -15.96
C ARG A 81 -31.52 4.68 -16.63
N VAL A 82 -30.36 4.07 -16.40
CA VAL A 82 -29.97 2.80 -17.06
C VAL A 82 -30.46 1.58 -16.29
N GLY A 83 -30.54 1.65 -14.97
CA GLY A 83 -30.83 0.56 -14.05
C GLY A 83 -32.31 0.20 -13.89
N GLY A 84 -33.19 0.69 -14.76
CA GLY A 84 -34.60 0.33 -14.77
C GLY A 84 -35.48 1.09 -13.78
N TYR A 85 -35.02 2.24 -13.26
CA TYR A 85 -35.90 3.12 -12.48
C TYR A 85 -37.06 3.61 -13.36
N LYS A 86 -38.29 3.40 -12.90
CA LYS A 86 -39.50 3.72 -13.67
C LYS A 86 -39.93 5.15 -13.40
N PHE A 87 -39.58 6.04 -14.31
CA PHE A 87 -40.09 7.41 -14.33
C PHE A 87 -41.44 7.40 -15.07
N TYR A 88 -42.54 7.24 -14.32
CA TYR A 88 -43.88 7.10 -14.92
C TYR A 88 -44.25 8.32 -15.78
N GLN A 89 -44.75 9.39 -15.16
CA GLN A 89 -45.21 10.60 -15.86
C GLN A 89 -44.53 11.88 -15.36
N SER A 90 -43.92 11.83 -14.17
CA SER A 90 -43.28 12.99 -13.55
C SER A 90 -41.89 12.67 -13.01
N VAL A 91 -41.02 13.68 -13.06
CA VAL A 91 -39.78 13.76 -12.28
C VAL A 91 -39.89 15.00 -11.41
N ASP A 92 -40.07 14.78 -10.12
CA ASP A 92 -40.09 15.81 -9.07
C ASP A 92 -38.77 15.82 -8.29
N ALA A 93 -38.61 16.80 -7.40
CA ALA A 93 -37.41 16.93 -6.58
C ALA A 93 -37.26 15.72 -5.64
N GLY A 94 -38.37 15.20 -5.10
CA GLY A 94 -38.40 14.01 -4.25
C GLY A 94 -37.74 12.80 -4.91
N LYS A 95 -38.14 12.46 -6.14
CA LYS A 95 -37.50 11.36 -6.90
C LYS A 95 -36.02 11.57 -7.15
N VAL A 96 -35.60 12.81 -7.39
CA VAL A 96 -34.17 13.13 -7.53
C VAL A 96 -33.42 12.82 -6.23
N PHE A 97 -33.95 13.26 -5.09
CA PHE A 97 -33.37 12.95 -3.79
C PHE A 97 -33.35 11.45 -3.50
N ASP A 98 -34.43 10.73 -3.78
CA ASP A 98 -34.51 9.27 -3.59
C ASP A 98 -33.47 8.51 -4.42
N ILE A 99 -33.25 8.95 -5.66
CA ILE A 99 -32.22 8.38 -6.54
C ILE A 99 -30.82 8.61 -5.97
N VAL A 100 -30.56 9.85 -5.54
CA VAL A 100 -29.25 10.26 -5.03
C VAL A 100 -28.95 9.58 -3.69
N SER A 101 -29.92 9.54 -2.77
CA SER A 101 -29.78 8.87 -1.47
C SER A 101 -29.55 7.37 -1.64
N SER A 102 -30.36 6.69 -2.46
CA SER A 102 -30.19 5.25 -2.73
C SER A 102 -28.82 4.92 -3.35
N TYR A 103 -28.30 5.79 -4.21
CA TYR A 103 -26.95 5.62 -4.73
C TYR A 103 -25.90 5.77 -3.63
N PHE A 104 -26.03 6.76 -2.74
CA PHE A 104 -25.08 6.98 -1.67
C PHE A 104 -25.06 5.84 -0.64
N GLU A 105 -26.21 5.25 -0.32
CA GLU A 105 -26.28 4.03 0.49
C GLU A 105 -25.46 2.89 -0.15
N LYS A 106 -25.68 2.63 -1.44
CA LYS A 106 -24.91 1.62 -2.19
C LYS A 106 -23.42 1.94 -2.26
N LYS A 107 -23.06 3.22 -2.31
CA LYS A 107 -21.67 3.68 -2.31
C LYS A 107 -21.02 3.42 -0.95
N VAL A 108 -21.74 3.65 0.15
CA VAL A 108 -21.27 3.35 1.51
C VAL A 108 -20.96 1.86 1.64
N ASP A 109 -21.88 0.99 1.21
CA ASP A 109 -21.66 -0.47 1.24
C ASP A 109 -20.43 -0.86 0.43
N TRP A 110 -20.29 -0.32 -0.78
CA TRP A 110 -19.15 -0.58 -1.65
C TRP A 110 -17.82 -0.12 -1.04
N LEU A 111 -17.78 1.07 -0.44
CA LEU A 111 -16.59 1.57 0.27
C LEU A 111 -16.25 0.72 1.49
N ASN A 112 -17.25 0.26 2.22
CA ASN A 112 -17.06 -0.64 3.36
C ASN A 112 -16.48 -1.98 2.92
N SER A 113 -16.96 -2.57 1.82
CA SER A 113 -16.37 -3.79 1.25
C SER A 113 -14.92 -3.58 0.84
N GLN A 114 -14.60 -2.47 0.16
CA GLN A 114 -13.22 -2.13 -0.23
C GLN A 114 -12.30 -1.98 0.98
N HIS A 115 -12.79 -1.37 2.06
CA HIS A 115 -12.04 -1.19 3.30
C HIS A 115 -11.77 -2.53 3.99
N LEU A 116 -12.77 -3.40 4.07
CA LEU A 116 -12.63 -4.76 4.62
C LEU A 116 -11.65 -5.60 3.79
N ASP A 117 -11.71 -5.53 2.47
CA ASP A 117 -10.77 -6.21 1.58
C ASP A 117 -9.33 -5.70 1.78
N THR A 118 -9.17 -4.39 1.93
CA THR A 118 -7.86 -3.77 2.18
C THR A 118 -7.29 -4.23 3.53
N LYS A 119 -8.12 -4.26 4.57
CA LYS A 119 -7.74 -4.80 5.89
C LYS A 119 -7.39 -6.29 5.83
N ALA A 120 -8.14 -7.09 5.10
CA ALA A 120 -7.83 -8.51 4.93
C ALA A 120 -6.46 -8.72 4.26
N ARG A 121 -6.18 -7.92 3.21
CA ARG A 121 -4.90 -7.97 2.49
C ARG A 121 -3.72 -7.52 3.35
N SER A 122 -3.86 -6.45 4.15
CA SER A 122 -2.78 -6.01 5.05
C SER A 122 -2.46 -7.08 6.09
N THR A 123 -3.48 -7.69 6.68
CA THR A 123 -3.30 -8.79 7.65
C THR A 123 -2.63 -10.00 7.00
N SER A 124 -3.02 -10.40 5.79
CA SER A 124 -2.36 -11.49 5.07
C SER A 124 -0.90 -11.17 4.70
N ALA A 125 -0.62 -9.94 4.28
CA ALA A 125 0.74 -9.50 3.95
C ALA A 125 1.63 -9.50 5.20
N GLU A 126 1.15 -8.97 6.33
CA GLU A 126 1.84 -9.00 7.62
C GLU A 126 2.10 -10.42 8.10
N HIS A 127 1.09 -11.32 8.01
CA HIS A 127 1.28 -12.73 8.34
C HIS A 127 2.31 -13.41 7.43
N SER A 128 2.31 -13.09 6.13
CA SER A 128 3.32 -13.63 5.20
C SER A 128 4.72 -13.10 5.51
N ALA A 129 4.84 -11.83 5.88
CA ALA A 129 6.11 -11.21 6.25
C ALA A 129 6.64 -11.77 7.56
N VAL A 130 5.79 -11.97 8.56
CA VAL A 130 6.14 -12.65 9.81
C VAL A 130 6.54 -14.10 9.55
N ALA A 131 5.80 -14.84 8.72
CA ALA A 131 6.16 -16.20 8.35
C ALA A 131 7.52 -16.27 7.62
N GLN A 132 7.80 -15.32 6.72
CA GLN A 132 9.09 -15.19 6.05
C GLN A 132 10.21 -14.80 7.02
N LEU A 133 9.97 -13.93 7.99
CA LEU A 133 10.94 -13.57 9.04
C LEU A 133 11.21 -14.74 9.99
N VAL A 134 10.19 -15.52 10.35
CA VAL A 134 10.34 -16.75 11.15
C VAL A 134 11.14 -17.79 10.36
N ALA A 135 10.82 -17.99 9.07
CA ALA A 135 11.57 -18.88 8.20
C ALA A 135 13.02 -18.41 7.98
N ALA A 136 13.23 -17.10 7.81
CA ALA A 136 14.56 -16.50 7.71
C ALA A 136 15.32 -16.60 9.03
N GLY A 137 14.68 -16.42 10.18
CA GLY A 137 15.27 -16.64 11.50
C GLY A 137 15.71 -18.09 11.70
N ALA A 138 14.89 -19.06 11.27
CA ALA A 138 15.26 -20.46 11.25
C ALA A 138 16.46 -20.73 10.30
N ALA A 139 16.51 -20.08 9.14
CA ALA A 139 17.64 -20.15 8.22
C ALA A 139 18.92 -19.48 8.78
N VAL A 140 18.80 -18.37 9.50
CA VAL A 140 19.90 -17.65 10.18
C VAL A 140 20.49 -18.49 11.31
N GLY A 141 19.65 -19.25 12.04
CA GLY A 141 20.12 -20.28 12.97
C GLY A 141 21.02 -21.35 12.31
N GLY A 142 20.81 -21.63 11.01
CA GLY A 142 21.68 -22.47 10.19
C GLY A 142 22.89 -21.74 9.59
N ILE A 143 22.79 -20.44 9.29
CA ILE A 143 23.88 -19.62 8.74
C ILE A 143 24.97 -19.35 9.79
N GLY A 144 24.61 -19.18 11.06
CA GLY A 144 25.58 -19.02 12.15
C GLY A 144 26.54 -20.20 12.33
N GLN A 145 26.24 -21.37 11.74
CA GLN A 145 27.10 -22.55 11.82
C GLN A 145 27.91 -22.80 10.53
N ARG A 146 27.87 -21.89 9.55
CA ARG A 146 28.69 -22.00 8.34
C ARG A 146 30.16 -21.68 8.68
N LEU A 147 30.97 -22.73 8.74
CA LEU A 147 32.42 -22.62 8.80
C LEU A 147 32.95 -22.07 7.47
N ASP A 148 33.98 -21.24 7.52
CA ASP A 148 34.64 -20.75 6.30
C ASP A 148 35.39 -21.93 5.65
N PRO A 149 35.06 -22.32 4.40
CA PRO A 149 35.69 -23.46 3.73
C PRO A 149 37.20 -23.27 3.51
N THR A 150 37.70 -22.03 3.61
CA THR A 150 39.13 -21.71 3.48
C THR A 150 39.89 -21.74 4.82
N HIS A 151 39.22 -22.10 5.93
CA HIS A 151 39.85 -22.16 7.25
C HIS A 151 40.83 -23.36 7.35
N PRO A 152 42.08 -23.20 7.83
CA PRO A 152 43.05 -24.29 7.95
C PRO A 152 42.55 -25.48 8.78
N ASN A 153 41.70 -25.19 9.77
CA ASN A 153 41.08 -26.19 10.65
C ASN A 153 39.62 -26.50 10.30
N HIS A 154 39.16 -26.22 9.07
CA HIS A 154 37.77 -26.38 8.67
C HIS A 154 37.21 -27.77 8.99
N ASP A 155 37.93 -28.84 8.62
CA ASP A 155 37.47 -30.21 8.81
C ASP A 155 37.38 -30.62 10.29
N SER A 156 38.29 -30.11 11.12
CA SER A 156 38.27 -30.42 12.56
C SER A 156 37.14 -29.68 13.27
N LEU A 157 36.88 -28.41 12.92
CA LEU A 157 35.74 -27.65 13.42
C LEU A 157 34.41 -28.24 12.96
N ARG A 158 34.33 -28.71 11.71
CA ARG A 158 33.14 -29.38 11.17
C ARG A 158 32.83 -30.67 11.92
N ARG A 159 33.83 -31.53 12.13
CA ARG A 159 33.65 -32.77 12.92
C ARG A 159 33.17 -32.47 14.34
N LYS A 160 33.72 -31.43 14.99
CA LYS A 160 33.27 -31.01 16.32
C LYS A 160 31.79 -30.61 16.33
N LEU A 161 31.33 -29.78 15.38
CA LEU A 161 29.91 -29.41 15.28
C LEU A 161 29.01 -30.62 15.01
N THR A 162 29.43 -31.55 14.15
CA THR A 162 28.67 -32.78 13.88
C THR A 162 28.52 -33.63 15.15
N ILE A 163 29.59 -33.78 15.93
CA ILE A 163 29.56 -34.53 17.19
C ILE A 163 28.67 -33.82 18.22
N THR A 164 28.80 -32.51 18.39
CA THR A 164 27.96 -31.73 19.32
C THR A 164 26.48 -31.82 18.94
N ASN A 165 26.13 -31.70 17.66
CA ASN A 165 24.76 -31.83 17.20
C ASN A 165 24.22 -33.27 17.38
N GLY A 166 25.05 -34.28 17.16
CA GLY A 166 24.70 -35.68 17.42
C GLY A 166 24.45 -35.96 18.91
N LYS A 167 25.27 -35.39 19.80
CA LYS A 167 25.11 -35.51 21.26
C LYS A 167 23.85 -34.78 21.75
N ALA A 168 23.60 -33.56 21.27
CA ALA A 168 22.40 -32.80 21.61
C ALA A 168 21.12 -33.52 21.17
N ARG A 169 21.09 -34.06 19.94
CA ARG A 169 19.94 -34.82 19.44
C ARG A 169 19.65 -36.10 20.24
N ARG A 170 20.69 -36.71 20.81
CA ARG A 170 20.58 -37.90 21.67
C ARG A 170 20.35 -37.55 23.15
N GLY A 171 20.22 -36.27 23.50
CA GLY A 171 20.04 -35.82 24.89
C GLY A 171 21.25 -36.05 25.79
N LEU A 172 22.44 -36.30 25.22
CA LEU A 172 23.67 -36.60 25.97
C LEU A 172 24.35 -35.34 26.54
N ILE A 173 23.89 -34.17 26.14
CA ILE A 173 24.33 -32.85 26.62
C ILE A 173 23.10 -31.96 26.76
N THR A 174 23.13 -31.02 27.71
CA THR A 174 22.05 -30.05 27.86
C THR A 174 22.02 -29.09 26.66
N PRO A 175 20.85 -28.48 26.34
CA PRO A 175 20.77 -27.49 25.26
C PRO A 175 21.74 -26.32 25.46
N GLU A 176 21.91 -25.86 26.71
CA GLU A 176 22.85 -24.79 27.06
C GLU A 176 24.31 -25.20 26.80
N GLN A 177 24.70 -26.43 27.14
CA GLN A 177 26.04 -26.96 26.85
C GLN A 177 26.29 -27.10 25.34
N ALA A 178 25.26 -27.47 24.58
CA ALA A 178 25.35 -27.54 23.12
C ALA A 178 25.57 -26.15 22.50
N GLU A 179 24.91 -25.12 23.03
CA GLU A 179 25.08 -23.74 22.59
C GLU A 179 26.47 -23.19 22.92
N GLN A 180 26.97 -23.42 24.14
CA GLN A 180 28.33 -23.01 24.52
C GLN A 180 29.39 -23.64 23.61
N GLN A 181 29.26 -24.94 23.29
CA GLN A 181 30.19 -25.63 22.39
C GLN A 181 30.13 -25.07 20.96
N ARG A 182 28.93 -24.73 20.47
CA ARG A 182 28.77 -24.07 19.16
C ARG A 182 29.41 -22.68 19.13
N GLN A 183 29.23 -21.90 20.19
CA GLN A 183 29.86 -20.58 20.33
C GLN A 183 31.39 -20.68 20.35
N GLN A 184 31.97 -21.67 21.03
CA GLN A 184 33.42 -21.91 21.01
C GLN A 184 33.93 -22.23 19.59
N VAL A 185 33.20 -23.04 18.82
CA VAL A 185 33.56 -23.32 17.43
C VAL A 185 33.46 -22.06 16.56
N GLN A 186 32.44 -21.22 16.76
CA GLN A 186 32.30 -19.96 16.04
C GLN A 186 33.44 -18.99 16.35
N GLN A 187 33.83 -18.85 17.62
CA GLN A 187 34.98 -18.04 18.03
C GLN A 187 36.28 -18.56 17.43
N ALA A 188 36.45 -19.88 17.32
CA ALA A 188 37.62 -20.49 16.68
C ALA A 188 37.63 -20.33 15.15
N ASN A 189 36.46 -20.16 14.53
CA ASN A 189 36.33 -19.87 13.10
C ASN A 189 36.64 -18.39 12.77
N GLN A 190 36.45 -17.49 13.75
CA GLN A 190 36.82 -16.08 13.60
C GLN A 190 38.35 -15.93 13.67
N ARG A 191 38.97 -15.62 12.53
CA ARG A 191 40.39 -15.25 12.48
C ARG A 191 40.56 -13.90 13.17
N LYS A 192 41.16 -13.88 14.36
CA LYS A 192 41.64 -12.63 14.95
C LYS A 192 42.81 -12.13 14.10
N ALA A 193 42.72 -10.89 13.63
CA ALA A 193 43.85 -10.26 12.98
C ALA A 193 45.05 -10.26 13.94
N ARG A 194 46.23 -10.59 13.43
CA ARG A 194 47.47 -10.50 14.20
C ARG A 194 47.67 -9.06 14.65
N THR A 195 47.62 -8.83 15.95
CA THR A 195 47.79 -7.48 16.55
C THR A 195 49.21 -6.95 16.38
N ASP A 196 50.18 -7.85 16.18
CA ASP A 196 51.59 -7.55 15.91
C ASP A 196 51.88 -7.27 14.43
N TRP A 197 50.91 -7.50 13.53
CA TRP A 197 51.11 -7.30 12.10
C TRP A 197 50.78 -5.86 11.72
N GLN A 198 51.81 -5.09 11.36
CA GLN A 198 51.65 -3.81 10.68
C GLN A 198 52.08 -3.94 9.21
N PRO A 199 51.30 -3.41 8.25
CA PRO A 199 51.70 -3.42 6.85
C PRO A 199 52.96 -2.55 6.66
N HIS A 200 53.93 -3.04 5.87
CA HIS A 200 55.08 -2.22 5.48
C HIS A 200 54.60 -0.99 4.65
N ALA A 201 55.34 0.12 4.67
CA ALA A 201 54.91 1.39 4.08
C ALA A 201 54.43 1.29 2.61
N ALA A 202 55.05 0.44 1.79
CA ALA A 202 54.65 0.22 0.40
C ALA A 202 53.27 -0.49 0.25
N ALA A 203 52.91 -1.37 1.18
CA ALA A 203 51.60 -2.03 1.21
C ALA A 203 50.55 -1.06 1.72
N GLN A 204 50.90 -0.23 2.70
CA GLN A 204 49.98 0.76 3.25
C GLN A 204 49.52 1.74 2.17
N ARG A 205 50.45 2.25 1.34
CA ARG A 205 50.11 3.10 0.18
C ARG A 205 49.19 2.40 -0.83
N ARG A 206 49.41 1.10 -1.10
CA ARG A 206 48.54 0.31 -2.01
C ARG A 206 47.14 0.09 -1.45
N ILE A 207 47.04 -0.10 -0.13
CA ILE A 207 45.76 -0.25 0.57
C ILE A 207 45.00 1.08 0.52
N GLU A 208 45.66 2.18 0.84
CA GLU A 208 45.08 3.54 0.78
C GLU A 208 44.63 3.91 -0.63
N SER A 209 45.44 3.63 -1.67
CA SER A 209 45.06 3.89 -3.06
C SER A 209 43.83 3.09 -3.48
N ARG A 210 43.74 1.83 -3.03
CA ARG A 210 42.57 0.99 -3.32
C ARG A 210 41.32 1.53 -2.62
N ASN A 211 41.43 1.87 -1.34
CA ASN A 211 40.31 2.36 -0.55
C ASN A 211 39.76 3.69 -1.10
N THR A 212 40.66 4.63 -1.42
CA THR A 212 40.26 5.91 -2.04
C THR A 212 39.57 5.74 -3.39
N THR A 213 39.97 4.72 -4.17
CA THR A 213 39.31 4.40 -5.45
C THR A 213 37.90 3.83 -5.24
N GLU A 214 37.74 2.92 -4.27
CA GLU A 214 36.43 2.36 -3.89
C GLU A 214 35.49 3.45 -3.34
N ASP A 215 35.99 4.33 -2.46
CA ASP A 215 35.19 5.43 -1.89
C ASP A 215 34.66 6.37 -2.97
N ARG A 216 35.51 6.72 -3.96
CA ARG A 216 35.07 7.53 -5.12
C ARG A 216 34.00 6.82 -5.95
N ARG A 217 34.15 5.51 -6.16
CA ARG A 217 33.16 4.71 -6.90
C ARG A 217 31.82 4.65 -6.18
N LEU A 218 31.84 4.47 -4.87
CA LEU A 218 30.63 4.45 -4.04
C LEU A 218 29.95 5.83 -4.02
N LEU A 219 30.71 6.90 -3.83
CA LEU A 219 30.19 8.27 -3.92
C LEU A 219 29.52 8.55 -5.27
N ALA A 220 30.13 8.15 -6.38
CA ALA A 220 29.53 8.30 -7.71
C ALA A 220 28.21 7.51 -7.85
N LYS A 221 28.15 6.31 -7.27
CA LYS A 221 26.95 5.45 -7.31
C LYS A 221 25.78 6.01 -6.49
N TYR A 222 26.06 6.63 -5.34
CA TYR A 222 25.04 7.07 -4.39
C TYR A 222 24.78 8.58 -4.39
N SER A 223 25.53 9.38 -5.17
CA SER A 223 25.32 10.83 -5.32
C SER A 223 24.36 11.22 -6.45
N GLN A 224 23.85 10.26 -7.25
CA GLN A 224 22.77 10.55 -8.20
C GLN A 224 21.44 10.59 -7.46
N PRO A 225 20.76 11.76 -7.36
CA PRO A 225 19.38 11.80 -6.89
C PRO A 225 18.50 11.07 -7.89
N ASN A 226 17.61 10.20 -7.39
CA ASN A 226 16.61 9.46 -8.17
C ASN A 226 16.05 10.32 -9.32
N GLN A 227 16.46 9.99 -10.56
CA GLN A 227 15.72 10.30 -11.78
C GLN A 227 14.94 9.06 -12.20
#